data_AF-A0A0N4XP67-F1
#
_entry.id   AF-A0A0N4XP67-F1
#
_cell.length_a   1.000
_cell.length_b   1.000
_cell.length_c   1.000
_cell.angle_alpha   90.00
_cell.angle_beta   90.00
_cell.angle_gamma   90.00
#
_symmetry.space_group_name_H-M   'P 1'
#
loop_
_entity.id
_entity.type
_entity.pdbx_description
1 polymer ?
#
loop_
_entity_poly.entity_id
_entity_poly.type
_entity_poly.pdbx_seq_one_letter_code
_entity_poly.pdbx_strand_id
1 'polypeptide(L)'
;MESNWEVFFDTETRVPNQKLTLCFQFAIRHGYCQLVKYIWKKIGDNTKEYIGLLQWRSLCFRARDRETMRFLCTRLCRMNAVGMARISWTAFFDTFYNSVNNEQSDVVVENKFRKRLQFLIENCCPELRKRLLKMENFR
;
A
#
# COMPACT_ATOMS: atom_id res chain seq x y z
N MET A 1 23.12 28.96 -2.52
CA MET A 1 22.88 27.70 -3.25
C MET A 1 21.98 26.87 -2.36
N GLU A 2 20.73 26.63 -2.76
CA GLU A 2 19.88 25.66 -2.08
C GLU A 2 20.59 24.30 -2.07
N SER A 3 20.51 23.60 -0.95
CA SER A 3 21.12 22.27 -0.83
C SER A 3 20.48 21.35 -1.87
N ASN A 4 21.28 20.51 -2.54
CA ASN A 4 20.78 19.55 -3.53
C ASN A 4 19.66 18.64 -2.95
N TRP A 5 19.64 18.48 -1.62
CA TRP A 5 18.59 17.79 -0.88
C TRP A 5 17.27 18.55 -0.77
N GLU A 6 17.30 19.87 -0.63
CA GLU A 6 16.09 20.70 -0.58
C GLU A 6 15.36 20.62 -1.92
N VAL A 7 16.09 20.74 -3.02
CA VAL A 7 15.57 20.57 -4.38
C VAL A 7 15.05 19.15 -4.63
N PHE A 8 15.69 18.13 -4.03
CA PHE A 8 15.26 16.74 -4.20
C PHE A 8 13.91 16.44 -3.53
N PHE A 9 13.63 17.06 -2.38
CA PHE A 9 12.41 16.83 -1.60
C PHE A 9 11.32 17.90 -1.80
N ASP A 10 11.62 18.99 -2.52
CA ASP A 10 10.64 20.01 -2.90
C ASP A 10 9.52 19.41 -3.76
N THR A 11 8.43 19.09 -3.08
CA THR A 11 7.25 18.41 -3.61
C THR A 11 5.98 19.21 -3.34
N GLU A 12 6.14 20.42 -2.79
CA GLU A 12 5.06 21.38 -2.56
C GLU A 12 4.95 22.37 -3.71
N THR A 13 6.08 22.78 -4.30
CA THR A 13 6.10 23.76 -5.39
C THR A 13 6.38 23.14 -6.77
N ARG A 14 6.84 21.88 -6.80
CA ARG A 14 7.24 21.18 -8.03
C ARG A 14 6.64 19.79 -8.14
N VAL A 15 6.53 19.32 -9.39
CA VAL A 15 6.20 17.93 -9.69
C VAL A 15 7.23 17.01 -9.01
N PRO A 16 6.81 15.88 -8.40
CA PRO A 16 7.73 15.02 -7.68
C PRO A 16 8.91 14.59 -8.54
N ASN A 17 10.12 14.73 -7.99
CA ASN A 17 11.33 14.27 -8.64
C ASN A 17 11.20 12.77 -8.99
N GLN A 18 11.43 12.41 -10.24
CA GLN A 18 11.34 11.01 -10.69
C GLN A 18 12.27 10.10 -9.87
N LYS A 19 13.47 10.56 -9.53
CA LYS A 19 14.43 9.81 -8.71
C LYS A 19 13.91 9.57 -7.30
N LEU A 20 13.24 10.56 -6.70
CA LEU A 20 12.59 10.43 -5.39
C LEU A 20 11.49 9.37 -5.45
N THR A 21 10.65 9.41 -6.48
CA THR A 21 9.59 8.41 -6.69
C THR A 21 10.20 7.02 -6.82
N LEU A 22 11.20 6.83 -7.68
CA LEU A 22 11.90 5.54 -7.85
C LEU A 22 12.55 5.05 -6.56
N CYS A 23 13.16 5.93 -5.77
CA CYS A 23 13.74 5.59 -4.48
C CYS A 23 12.67 5.10 -3.49
N PHE A 24 11.52 5.78 -3.43
CA PHE A 24 10.40 5.38 -2.59
C PHE A 24 9.82 4.02 -3.01
N GLN A 25 9.66 3.80 -4.32
CA GLN A 25 9.23 2.52 -4.89
C GLN A 25 10.19 1.38 -4.52
N PHE A 26 11.49 1.63 -4.65
CA PHE A 26 12.53 0.68 -4.29
C PHE A 26 12.49 0.34 -2.80
N ALA A 27 12.41 1.36 -1.93
CA ALA A 27 12.31 1.17 -0.49
C ALA A 27 11.12 0.29 -0.10
N ILE A 28 9.95 0.56 -0.70
CA ILE A 28 8.73 -0.24 -0.49
C ILE A 28 8.92 -1.67 -0.99
N ARG A 29 9.43 -1.86 -2.20
CA ARG A 29 9.56 -3.18 -2.84
C ARG A 29 10.47 -4.12 -2.06
N HIS A 30 11.51 -3.57 -1.43
CA HIS A 30 12.52 -4.33 -0.70
C HIS A 30 12.31 -4.33 0.82
N GLY A 31 11.25 -3.69 1.32
CA GLY A 31 10.92 -3.70 2.76
C GLY A 31 11.81 -2.79 3.62
N TYR A 32 12.42 -1.76 3.04
CA TYR A 32 13.23 -0.79 3.78
C TYR A 32 12.34 0.22 4.51
N CYS A 33 11.62 -0.25 5.54
CA CYS A 33 10.59 0.54 6.24
C CYS A 33 11.13 1.87 6.82
N GLN A 34 12.36 1.88 7.33
CA GLN A 34 12.99 3.10 7.84
C GLN A 34 13.21 4.15 6.74
N LEU A 35 13.62 3.73 5.54
CA LEU A 35 13.76 4.61 4.38
C LEU A 35 12.40 5.12 3.90
N VAL A 36 11.37 4.26 3.90
CA VAL A 36 9.99 4.66 3.61
C VAL A 36 9.52 5.74 4.58
N LYS A 37 9.72 5.55 5.89
CA LYS A 37 9.38 6.53 6.94
C LYS A 37 10.16 7.83 6.78
N TYR A 38 11.44 7.75 6.44
CA TYR A 38 12.30 8.91 6.23
C TYR A 38 11.82 9.76 5.06
N ILE A 39 11.62 9.15 3.89
CA ILE A 39 11.10 9.83 2.70
C ILE A 39 9.71 10.41 2.98
N TRP A 40 8.82 9.63 3.60
CA TRP A 40 7.46 10.06 3.93
C TRP A 40 7.42 11.34 4.76
N LYS A 41 8.35 11.55 5.68
CA LYS A 41 8.41 12.76 6.51
C LYS A 41 8.88 14.01 5.74
N LYS A 42 9.51 13.83 4.58
CA LYS A 42 10.17 14.89 3.81
C LYS A 42 9.37 15.37 2.60
N ILE A 43 8.27 14.69 2.26
CA ILE A 43 7.45 15.01 1.09
C ILE A 43 6.11 15.62 1.48
N GLY A 44 5.56 16.46 0.61
CA GLY A 44 4.24 17.09 0.76
C GLY A 44 3.08 16.07 0.68
N ASP A 45 1.92 16.42 1.22
CA ASP A 45 0.77 15.52 1.33
C ASP A 45 0.23 15.06 -0.03
N ASN A 46 0.17 15.96 -1.03
CA ASN A 46 -0.23 15.58 -2.39
C ASN A 46 0.67 14.47 -2.95
N THR A 47 1.98 14.57 -2.70
CA THR A 47 2.95 13.57 -3.15
C THR A 47 2.81 12.28 -2.37
N LYS A 48 2.62 12.33 -1.05
CA LYS A 48 2.36 11.16 -0.18
C LYS A 48 1.17 10.37 -0.68
N GLU A 49 0.06 11.05 -0.97
CA GLU A 49 -1.16 10.41 -1.48
C GLU A 49 -0.90 9.81 -2.85
N TYR A 50 -0.37 10.59 -3.79
CA TYR A 50 -0.12 10.13 -5.16
C TYR A 50 0.82 8.91 -5.22
N ILE A 51 2.04 9.02 -4.71
CA ILE A 51 3.02 7.93 -4.80
C ILE A 51 2.63 6.77 -3.88
N GLY A 52 2.05 7.07 -2.72
CA GLY A 52 1.67 6.06 -1.73
C GLY A 52 0.51 5.19 -2.21
N LEU A 53 -0.55 5.79 -2.78
CA LEU A 53 -1.67 5.03 -3.36
C LEU A 53 -1.23 4.17 -4.56
N LEU A 54 -0.37 4.70 -5.43
CA LEU A 54 0.18 3.94 -6.56
C LEU A 54 0.96 2.70 -6.08
N GLN A 55 1.81 2.86 -5.06
CA GLN A 55 2.59 1.74 -4.53
C GLN A 55 1.80 0.80 -3.65
N TRP A 56 0.74 1.27 -3.00
CA TRP A 56 -0.12 0.47 -2.15
C TRP A 56 -0.71 -0.74 -2.89
N ARG A 57 -1.18 -0.54 -4.14
CA ARG A 57 -1.66 -1.63 -4.97
C ARG A 57 -0.59 -2.71 -5.10
N SER A 58 0.64 -2.33 -5.45
CA SER A 58 1.75 -3.28 -5.62
C SER A 58 2.09 -4.06 -4.34
N LEU A 59 1.95 -3.42 -3.18
CA LEU A 59 2.15 -4.05 -1.87
C LEU A 59 1.05 -5.06 -1.54
N CYS A 60 -0.21 -4.74 -1.82
CA CYS A 60 -1.33 -5.68 -1.65
C CYS A 60 -1.14 -6.96 -2.48
N PHE A 61 -0.44 -6.88 -3.61
CA PHE A 61 -0.11 -8.03 -4.46
C PHE A 61 1.13 -8.81 -4.00
N ARG A 62 2.10 -8.16 -3.36
CA ARG A 62 3.38 -8.78 -3.02
C ARG A 62 3.48 -9.24 -1.55
N ALA A 63 2.76 -8.61 -0.63
CA ALA A 63 2.58 -9.01 0.77
C ALA A 63 3.89 -9.47 1.49
N ARG A 64 4.98 -8.71 1.36
CA ARG A 64 6.31 -9.13 1.86
C ARG A 64 6.69 -8.53 3.20
N ASP A 65 6.53 -7.22 3.37
CA ASP A 65 7.00 -6.53 4.58
C ASP A 65 5.84 -6.02 5.43
N ARG A 66 5.68 -6.60 6.62
CA ARG A 66 4.58 -6.29 7.56
C ARG A 66 4.64 -4.85 8.04
N GLU A 67 5.85 -4.36 8.34
CA GLU A 67 6.02 -3.03 8.93
C GLU A 67 5.68 -1.92 7.92
N THR A 68 6.20 -2.03 6.70
CA THR A 68 5.89 -1.11 5.59
C THR A 68 4.42 -1.16 5.24
N MET A 69 3.81 -2.36 5.20
CA MET A 69 2.37 -2.51 4.96
C MET A 69 1.55 -1.77 6.02
N ARG A 70 1.81 -2.01 7.31
CA ARG A 70 1.10 -1.35 8.42
C ARG A 70 1.27 0.16 8.40
N PHE A 71 2.51 0.61 8.17
CA PHE A 71 2.84 2.04 8.10
C PHE A 71 2.05 2.74 6.99
N LEU A 72 2.15 2.23 5.76
CA LEU A 72 1.47 2.84 4.61
C LEU A 72 -0.04 2.71 4.71
N CYS A 73 -0.56 1.56 5.15
CA CYS A 73 -1.99 1.38 5.34
C CYS A 73 -2.56 2.43 6.29
N THR A 74 -1.92 2.61 7.45
CA THR A 74 -2.38 3.55 8.47
C THR A 74 -2.32 4.98 7.96
N ARG A 75 -1.24 5.36 7.28
CA ARG A 75 -1.05 6.74 6.81
C ARG A 75 -1.97 7.06 5.63
N LEU A 76 -2.06 6.18 4.64
CA LEU A 76 -2.90 6.39 3.47
C LEU A 76 -4.39 6.32 3.83
N CYS A 77 -4.80 5.47 4.77
CA CYS A 77 -6.21 5.46 5.21
C CYS A 77 -6.59 6.74 5.96
N ARG A 78 -5.66 7.37 6.70
CA ARG A 78 -5.91 8.68 7.32
C ARG A 78 -6.06 9.79 6.30
N MET A 79 -5.36 9.71 5.17
CA MET A 79 -5.45 10.69 4.10
C MET A 79 -6.71 10.47 3.24
N ASN A 80 -6.94 9.23 2.81
CA ASN A 80 -8.03 8.88 1.91
C ASN A 80 -8.49 7.42 2.10
N ALA A 81 -9.34 7.20 3.12
CA ALA A 81 -9.87 5.88 3.43
C ALA A 81 -10.72 5.27 2.31
N VAL A 82 -11.44 6.10 1.55
CA VAL A 82 -12.30 5.66 0.43
C VAL A 82 -11.44 5.16 -0.73
N GLY A 83 -10.46 5.96 -1.16
CA GLY A 83 -9.53 5.59 -2.23
C GLY A 83 -8.73 4.34 -1.87
N MET A 84 -8.29 4.23 -0.61
CA MET A 84 -7.63 3.02 -0.11
C MET A 84 -8.53 1.79 -0.17
N ALA A 85 -9.79 1.88 0.24
CA ALA A 85 -10.73 0.77 0.14
C ALA A 85 -10.92 0.34 -1.32
N ARG A 86 -11.16 1.30 -2.23
CA ARG A 86 -11.38 1.03 -3.66
C ARG A 86 -10.19 0.33 -4.32
N ILE A 87 -8.96 0.79 -4.06
CA ILE A 87 -7.75 0.20 -4.65
C ILE A 87 -7.42 -1.17 -4.04
N SER A 88 -7.75 -1.37 -2.76
CA SER A 88 -7.51 -2.64 -2.06
C SER A 88 -8.54 -3.72 -2.41
N TRP A 89 -9.74 -3.31 -2.83
CA TRP A 89 -10.90 -4.18 -2.93
C TRP A 89 -10.66 -5.39 -3.82
N THR A 90 -10.25 -5.17 -5.08
CA THR A 90 -10.01 -6.26 -6.04
C THR A 90 -9.01 -7.26 -5.50
N ALA A 91 -7.88 -6.79 -4.96
CA ALA A 91 -6.86 -7.68 -4.42
C ALA A 91 -7.37 -8.47 -3.20
N PHE A 92 -8.18 -7.85 -2.34
CA PHE A 92 -8.76 -8.52 -1.17
C PHE A 92 -9.81 -9.56 -1.59
N PHE A 93 -10.76 -9.18 -2.44
CA PHE A 93 -11.85 -10.05 -2.87
C PHE A 93 -11.34 -11.22 -3.71
N ASP A 94 -10.40 -11.00 -4.65
CA ASP A 94 -9.78 -12.07 -5.40
C ASP A 94 -9.10 -13.08 -4.47
N THR A 95 -8.40 -12.57 -3.44
CA THR A 95 -7.71 -13.45 -2.48
C THR A 95 -8.71 -14.17 -1.58
N PHE A 96 -9.82 -13.53 -1.20
CA PHE A 96 -10.90 -14.13 -0.40
C PHE A 96 -11.65 -15.21 -1.18
N TYR A 97 -12.16 -14.89 -2.38
CA TYR A 97 -12.88 -15.81 -3.24
C TYR A 97 -12.05 -17.06 -3.55
N ASN A 98 -10.79 -16.89 -3.95
CA ASN A 98 -9.88 -18.01 -4.22
C ASN A 98 -9.41 -18.76 -2.97
N SER A 99 -9.65 -18.24 -1.76
CA SER A 99 -9.38 -18.97 -0.51
C SER A 99 -10.56 -19.80 -0.02
N VAL A 100 -11.78 -19.52 -0.51
CA VAL A 100 -13.01 -20.20 -0.08
C VAL A 100 -13.52 -21.17 -1.14
N ASN A 101 -13.50 -20.78 -2.43
CA ASN A 101 -14.19 -21.51 -3.49
C ASN A 101 -13.29 -22.44 -4.33
N ASN A 102 -11.98 -22.48 -4.07
CA ASN A 102 -11.02 -23.24 -4.88
C ASN A 102 -10.82 -24.67 -4.36
N GLU A 103 -11.92 -25.39 -4.13
CA GLU A 103 -11.94 -26.77 -3.60
C GLU A 103 -11.20 -27.78 -4.51
N GLN A 104 -10.96 -27.44 -5.79
CA GLN A 104 -10.26 -28.29 -6.76
C GLN A 104 -8.82 -27.83 -7.08
N SER A 105 -8.31 -26.78 -6.43
CA SER A 105 -6.96 -26.28 -6.71
C SER A 105 -5.89 -27.06 -5.93
N ASP A 106 -4.69 -27.18 -6.51
CA ASP A 106 -3.52 -27.72 -5.82
C ASP A 106 -3.38 -27.12 -4.41
N VAL A 107 -3.10 -27.96 -3.40
CA VAL A 107 -2.94 -27.56 -1.98
C VAL A 107 -1.96 -26.38 -1.81
N VAL A 108 -0.99 -26.27 -2.72
CA VAL A 108 -0.01 -25.18 -2.78
C VAL A 108 -0.65 -23.83 -3.14
N VAL A 109 -1.61 -23.83 -4.08
CA VAL A 109 -2.31 -22.63 -4.57
C VAL A 109 -3.30 -22.13 -3.53
N GLU A 110 -4.08 -23.03 -2.93
CA GLU A 110 -5.01 -22.70 -1.85
C GLU A 110 -4.27 -22.09 -0.64
N ASN A 111 -3.15 -22.71 -0.22
CA ASN A 111 -2.32 -22.19 0.87
C ASN A 111 -1.74 -20.81 0.57
N LYS A 112 -1.45 -20.49 -0.70
CA LYS A 112 -0.96 -19.16 -1.10
C LYS A 112 -2.03 -18.09 -0.90
N PHE A 113 -3.27 -18.34 -1.34
CA PHE A 113 -4.35 -17.37 -1.19
C PHE A 113 -4.73 -17.20 0.28
N ARG A 114 -4.83 -18.29 1.05
CA ARG A 114 -5.09 -18.23 2.48
C ARG A 114 -4.03 -17.44 3.25
N LYS A 115 -2.75 -17.71 3.01
CA LYS A 115 -1.63 -16.96 3.63
C LYS A 115 -1.66 -15.48 3.27
N ARG A 116 -1.99 -15.16 2.02
CA ARG A 116 -2.10 -13.77 1.57
C ARG A 116 -3.30 -13.05 2.20
N LEU A 117 -4.46 -13.71 2.30
CA LEU A 117 -5.63 -13.15 2.95
C LEU A 117 -5.34 -12.87 4.42
N GLN A 118 -4.74 -13.83 5.13
CA GLN A 118 -4.31 -13.68 6.50
C GLN A 118 -3.35 -12.49 6.65
N PHE A 119 -2.33 -12.39 5.78
CA PHE A 119 -1.42 -11.25 5.80
C PHE A 119 -2.15 -9.91 5.62
N LEU A 120 -3.08 -9.80 4.69
CA LEU A 120 -3.85 -8.57 4.47
C LEU A 120 -4.67 -8.22 5.72
N ILE A 121 -5.40 -9.19 6.28
CA ILE A 121 -6.23 -8.96 7.47
C ILE A 121 -5.36 -8.55 8.66
N GLU A 122 -4.22 -9.19 8.89
CA GLU A 122 -3.34 -8.87 10.03
C GLU A 122 -2.69 -7.48 9.93
N ASN A 123 -2.40 -7.00 8.71
CA ASN A 123 -1.56 -5.82 8.50
C ASN A 123 -2.33 -4.58 8.00
N CYS A 124 -3.56 -4.74 7.49
CA CYS A 124 -4.44 -3.61 7.22
C CYS A 124 -4.90 -2.95 8.52
N CYS A 125 -5.08 -1.62 8.52
CA CYS A 125 -5.61 -0.89 9.66
C CYS A 125 -7.12 -1.18 9.88
N PRO A 126 -7.67 -0.96 11.09
CA PRO A 126 -9.07 -1.25 11.40
C PRO A 126 -10.07 -0.55 10.46
N GLU A 127 -9.79 0.69 10.09
CA GLU A 127 -10.65 1.47 9.17
C GLU A 127 -10.75 0.81 7.80
N LEU A 128 -9.61 0.37 7.25
CA LEU A 128 -9.60 -0.32 5.96
C LEU A 128 -10.32 -1.66 6.04
N ARG A 129 -10.11 -2.44 7.10
CA ARG A 129 -10.82 -3.72 7.29
C ARG A 129 -12.33 -3.52 7.32
N LYS A 130 -12.81 -2.54 8.08
CA LYS A 130 -14.23 -2.20 8.17
C LYS A 130 -14.80 -1.84 6.80
N ARG A 131 -14.08 -1.05 6.00
CA ARG A 131 -14.51 -0.67 4.65
C ARG A 131 -14.45 -1.81 3.65
N LEU A 132 -13.44 -2.68 3.75
CA LEU A 132 -13.30 -3.90 2.95
C LEU A 132 -14.39 -4.96 3.23
N LEU A 133 -15.23 -4.76 4.25
CA LEU A 133 -16.38 -5.62 4.53
C LEU A 133 -17.71 -4.96 4.15
N LYS A 134 -17.72 -3.69 3.73
CA LYS A 134 -18.93 -2.95 3.38
C LYS A 134 -19.15 -2.91 1.88
N MET A 135 -20.29 -3.45 1.42
CA MET A 135 -20.73 -3.46 0.02
C MET A 135 -20.99 -2.07 -0.60
N GLU A 136 -20.92 -1.00 0.18
CA GLU A 136 -21.26 0.37 -0.27
C GLU A 136 -20.15 1.06 -1.08
N ASN A 137 -18.89 0.59 -0.97
CA ASN A 137 -17.75 1.15 -1.72
C ASN A 137 -17.70 0.69 -3.21
N PHE A 138 -18.80 0.14 -3.72
CA PHE A 138 -18.92 -0.67 -4.94
C PHE A 138 -19.69 0.06 -6.05
N ARG A 139 -19.43 1.36 -6.24
CA ARG A 139 -19.93 2.12 -7.39
C ARG A 139 -18.77 2.71 -8.19
#